data_AF-X0XAG4-F1
#
_entry.id   AF-X0XAG4-F1
#
_cell.length_a   1.000
_cell.length_b   1.000
_cell.length_c   1.000
_cell.angle_alpha   90.00
_cell.angle_beta   90.00
_cell.angle_gamma   90.00
#
_symmetry.space_group_name_H-M   'P 1'
#
loop_
_entity.id
_entity.type
_entity.pdbx_description
1 polymer ?
#
loop_
_entity_poly.entity_id
_entity_poly.type
_entity_poly.pdbx_seq_one_letter_code
_entity_poly.pdbx_strand_id
1 'polypeptide(L)'
;MTEYQASVDNLILCQGEQTLCGYAQDATTTATHATSTPMYCYEKPTEEGGPTIIPPGEVEVQCPAGCECKTRAEAGTEPTWCQNQTTPCGTDAAGNQKYCIEKPAEEAQCPTGCECMDPDQAAGYESCLRDGNEIPCGTDTAGIQRYCFRKPAGQSGLSRIASAMPEETGLTAPSEQTGTTLSTSPVSIRDLYRPTRFIKGFVVIYSTAPLDVVAVYTAST
;
A
#
# COMPACT_ATOMS: atom_id res chain seq x y z
N MET A 1 -35.74 -22.33 9.15
CA MET A 1 -34.42 -22.22 9.80
C MET A 1 -33.92 -20.80 9.63
N THR A 2 -33.16 -20.25 10.57
CA THR A 2 -32.55 -18.91 10.43
C THR A 2 -31.30 -18.97 9.55
N GLU A 3 -30.92 -17.84 8.95
CA GLU A 3 -29.68 -17.73 8.15
C GLU A 3 -28.43 -18.12 8.97
N TYR A 4 -28.40 -17.77 10.25
CA TYR A 4 -27.29 -18.10 11.14
C TYR A 4 -27.12 -19.62 11.31
N GLN A 5 -28.23 -20.34 11.55
CA GLN A 5 -28.20 -21.80 11.67
C GLN A 5 -27.80 -22.46 10.35
N ALA A 6 -28.31 -21.95 9.22
CA ALA A 6 -27.93 -22.43 7.89
C ALA A 6 -26.43 -22.30 7.63
N SER A 7 -25.84 -21.18 8.04
CA SER A 7 -24.40 -20.93 7.89
C SER A 7 -23.55 -21.84 8.78
N VAL A 8 -24.00 -22.16 10.00
CA VAL A 8 -23.29 -23.08 10.90
C VAL A 8 -23.30 -24.52 10.34
N ASP A 9 -24.42 -24.93 9.74
CA ASP A 9 -24.59 -26.27 9.18
C ASP A 9 -24.14 -26.40 7.71
N ASN A 10 -23.54 -25.35 7.15
CA ASN A 10 -23.04 -25.27 5.77
C ASN A 10 -24.11 -25.64 4.72
N LEU A 11 -25.34 -25.18 4.95
CA LEU A 11 -26.50 -25.42 4.09
C LEU A 11 -26.64 -24.30 3.06
N ILE A 12 -27.00 -24.66 1.82
CA ILE A 12 -27.20 -23.71 0.74
C ILE A 12 -28.70 -23.48 0.49
N LEU A 13 -29.04 -22.30 -0.03
CA LEU A 13 -30.40 -21.99 -0.49
C LEU A 13 -30.81 -22.96 -1.60
N CYS A 14 -32.00 -23.55 -1.47
CA CYS A 14 -32.53 -24.43 -2.50
C CYS A 14 -32.60 -23.69 -3.84
N GLN A 15 -31.95 -24.23 -4.87
CA GLN A 15 -31.91 -23.65 -6.23
C GLN A 15 -31.26 -22.24 -6.31
N GLY A 16 -30.53 -21.81 -5.27
CA GLY A 16 -29.87 -20.50 -5.24
C GLY A 16 -30.80 -19.30 -5.05
N GLU A 17 -32.09 -19.51 -4.77
CA GLU A 17 -33.06 -18.45 -4.52
C GLU A 17 -33.75 -18.62 -3.15
N GLN A 18 -34.17 -17.50 -2.53
CA GLN A 18 -34.89 -17.51 -1.26
C GLN A 18 -36.28 -18.10 -1.40
N THR A 19 -36.37 -19.42 -1.29
CA THR A 19 -37.66 -20.13 -1.33
C THR A 19 -38.26 -20.20 0.08
N LEU A 20 -39.40 -19.54 0.27
CA LEU A 20 -40.16 -19.56 1.52
C LEU A 20 -40.73 -20.98 1.76
N CYS A 21 -40.35 -21.61 2.87
CA CYS A 21 -40.69 -23.00 3.19
C CYS A 21 -41.78 -23.14 4.26
N GLY A 22 -42.10 -22.04 4.95
CA GLY A 22 -43.13 -22.01 5.96
C GLY A 22 -42.97 -20.83 6.88
N TYR A 23 -43.68 -20.87 8.00
CA TYR A 23 -43.57 -19.86 9.04
C TYR A 23 -43.42 -20.54 10.40
N ALA A 24 -42.48 -20.08 11.20
CA ALA A 24 -42.38 -20.46 12.60
C ALA A 24 -43.47 -19.72 13.39
N GLN A 25 -44.20 -20.47 14.22
CA GLN A 25 -45.11 -19.89 15.21
C GLN A 25 -44.41 -19.92 16.56
N ASP A 26 -44.17 -18.75 17.14
CA ASP A 26 -43.65 -18.66 18.50
C ASP A 26 -44.76 -19.04 19.48
N ALA A 27 -44.64 -20.24 20.07
CA ALA A 27 -45.63 -20.81 20.98
C ALA A 27 -45.72 -20.09 22.34
N THR A 28 -45.00 -18.99 22.55
CA THR A 28 -44.78 -18.38 23.87
C THR A 28 -45.73 -17.23 24.19
N THR A 29 -46.60 -16.82 23.27
CA THR A 29 -47.52 -15.70 23.50
C THR A 29 -48.98 -16.12 23.57
N THR A 30 -49.47 -16.27 24.79
CA THR A 30 -50.90 -16.33 25.14
C THR A 30 -51.53 -14.92 25.04
N ALA A 31 -51.46 -14.28 23.88
CA ALA A 31 -52.14 -13.01 23.62
C ALA A 31 -52.23 -12.73 22.13
N THR A 32 -53.48 -12.59 21.66
CA THR A 32 -54.09 -11.95 20.47
C THR A 32 -53.32 -11.48 19.22
N HIS A 33 -51.99 -11.52 19.15
CA HIS A 33 -51.19 -11.22 17.96
C HIS A 33 -50.03 -12.22 17.81
N ALA A 34 -50.32 -13.36 17.18
CA ALA A 34 -49.28 -14.30 16.77
C ALA A 34 -48.42 -13.65 15.69
N THR A 35 -47.15 -13.37 16.02
CA THR A 35 -46.16 -12.92 15.04
C THR A 35 -45.65 -14.15 14.30
N SER A 36 -45.72 -14.10 12.97
CA SER A 36 -45.35 -15.21 12.10
C SER A 36 -44.01 -14.89 11.45
N THR A 37 -42.98 -15.68 11.76
CA THR A 37 -41.63 -15.47 11.22
C THR A 37 -41.41 -16.37 10.01
N PRO A 38 -41.11 -15.83 8.82
CA PRO A 38 -40.87 -16.63 7.63
C PRO A 38 -39.64 -17.52 7.80
N MET A 39 -39.73 -18.76 7.31
CA MET A 39 -38.62 -19.70 7.24
C MET A 39 -38.31 -20.01 5.78
N TYR A 40 -37.03 -20.16 5.45
CA TYR A 40 -36.56 -20.48 4.09
C TYR A 40 -36.06 -21.92 3.99
N CYS A 41 -36.18 -22.50 2.79
CA CYS A 41 -35.66 -23.82 2.45
C CYS A 41 -34.15 -23.76 2.30
N TYR A 42 -33.46 -24.72 2.93
CA TYR A 42 -32.05 -24.97 2.69
C TYR A 42 -31.83 -26.46 2.43
N GLU A 43 -30.95 -26.77 1.50
CA GLU A 43 -30.57 -28.14 1.17
C GLU A 43 -29.12 -28.42 1.56
N LYS A 44 -28.86 -29.66 1.95
CA LYS A 44 -27.49 -30.14 2.06
C LYS A 44 -26.92 -30.22 0.64
N PRO A 45 -25.68 -29.74 0.41
CA PRO A 45 -25.00 -29.97 -0.84
C PRO A 45 -25.04 -31.48 -1.13
N THR A 46 -25.73 -31.87 -2.20
CA THR A 46 -25.81 -33.29 -2.58
C THR A 46 -24.45 -33.66 -3.13
N GLU A 47 -23.72 -34.54 -2.44
CA GLU A 47 -22.35 -34.94 -2.81
C GLU A 47 -22.27 -35.70 -4.15
N GLU A 48 -23.41 -36.04 -4.74
CA GLU A 48 -23.52 -36.84 -5.95
C GLU A 48 -24.18 -36.02 -7.08
N GLY A 49 -23.36 -35.33 -7.87
CA GLY A 49 -23.79 -34.87 -9.20
C GLY A 49 -23.88 -33.36 -9.45
N GLY A 50 -23.24 -32.52 -8.62
CA GLY A 50 -23.00 -31.12 -9.00
C GLY A 50 -22.19 -31.02 -10.29
N PRO A 51 -22.32 -29.91 -11.07
CA PRO A 51 -21.35 -29.61 -12.13
C PRO A 51 -19.98 -29.78 -11.51
N THR A 52 -19.06 -30.42 -12.23
CA THR A 52 -17.70 -30.64 -11.76
C THR A 52 -17.16 -29.29 -11.29
N ILE A 53 -17.27 -29.03 -9.98
CA ILE A 53 -16.33 -28.22 -9.24
C ILE A 53 -15.10 -29.06 -9.50
N ILE A 54 -14.38 -28.72 -10.57
CA ILE A 54 -12.95 -28.97 -10.62
C ILE A 54 -12.56 -28.58 -9.20
N PRO A 55 -12.03 -29.51 -8.38
CA PRO A 55 -11.55 -29.12 -7.08
C PRO A 55 -10.81 -27.80 -7.32
N PRO A 56 -10.85 -26.80 -6.44
CA PRO A 56 -9.79 -25.82 -6.46
C PRO A 56 -8.50 -26.60 -6.11
N GLY A 57 -8.04 -27.52 -6.97
CA GLY A 57 -6.70 -27.54 -7.49
C GLY A 57 -6.43 -26.09 -7.78
N GLU A 58 -5.95 -25.42 -6.73
CA GLU A 58 -4.62 -24.89 -6.73
C GLU A 58 -4.27 -24.40 -8.12
N VAL A 59 -5.14 -23.52 -8.63
CA VAL A 59 -4.71 -22.50 -9.55
C VAL A 59 -3.83 -21.69 -8.63
N GLU A 60 -2.56 -22.08 -8.53
CA GLU A 60 -1.52 -21.21 -8.03
C GLU A 60 -1.74 -19.91 -8.79
N VAL A 61 -2.34 -18.92 -8.12
CA VAL A 61 -2.70 -17.66 -8.75
C VAL A 61 -1.36 -17.00 -9.04
N GLN A 62 -0.85 -17.28 -10.23
CA GLN A 62 0.44 -16.76 -10.67
C GLN A 62 0.29 -15.26 -10.78
N CYS A 63 1.13 -14.56 -10.01
CA CYS A 63 1.15 -13.12 -10.04
C CYS A 63 1.47 -12.63 -11.46
N PRO A 64 0.89 -11.47 -11.87
CA PRO A 64 1.15 -10.93 -13.20
C PRO A 64 2.64 -10.60 -13.40
N ALA A 65 3.06 -10.42 -14.66
CA ALA A 65 4.45 -10.09 -14.97
C ALA A 65 4.91 -8.82 -14.22
N GLY A 66 6.08 -8.88 -13.57
CA GLY A 66 6.61 -7.80 -12.72
C GLY A 66 6.25 -7.92 -11.23
N CYS A 67 5.49 -8.94 -10.86
CA CYS A 67 5.05 -9.19 -9.50
C CYS A 67 5.66 -10.45 -8.90
N GLU A 68 5.76 -10.50 -7.58
CA GLU A 68 6.22 -11.67 -6.84
C GLU A 68 5.24 -12.04 -5.72
N CYS A 69 5.08 -13.35 -5.49
CA CYS A 69 4.20 -13.88 -4.46
C CYS A 69 4.92 -13.94 -3.10
N LYS A 70 4.74 -12.91 -2.29
CA LYS A 70 5.40 -12.74 -0.99
C LYS A 70 4.40 -12.58 0.14
N THR A 71 4.80 -12.98 1.34
CA THR A 71 4.06 -12.63 2.57
C THR A 71 4.22 -11.14 2.85
N ARG A 72 3.31 -10.57 3.65
CA ARG A 72 3.41 -9.16 4.07
C ARG A 72 4.68 -8.87 4.87
N ALA A 73 5.19 -9.85 5.61
CA ALA A 73 6.42 -9.71 6.38
C ALA A 73 7.67 -9.61 5.49
N GLU A 74 7.71 -10.38 4.39
CA GLU A 74 8.82 -10.37 3.43
C GLU A 74 8.86 -9.11 2.55
N ALA A 75 7.75 -8.38 2.47
CA ALA A 75 7.59 -7.25 1.59
C ALA A 75 7.91 -5.89 2.21
N GLY A 76 8.27 -5.88 3.50
CA GLY A 76 8.57 -4.65 4.26
C GLY A 76 7.33 -3.97 4.84
N THR A 77 7.54 -2.79 5.43
CA THR A 77 6.48 -2.03 6.11
C THR A 77 5.48 -1.39 5.15
N GLU A 78 5.90 -1.03 3.94
CA GLU A 78 5.08 -0.36 2.93
C GLU A 78 5.25 -1.00 1.54
N PRO A 79 4.70 -2.21 1.32
CA PRO A 79 4.81 -2.88 0.04
C PRO A 79 3.96 -2.19 -1.04
N THR A 80 4.51 -2.10 -2.25
CA THR A 80 3.74 -1.64 -3.41
C THR A 80 2.93 -2.81 -3.98
N TRP A 81 1.61 -2.68 -4.01
CA TRP A 81 0.72 -3.74 -4.47
C TRP A 81 0.67 -3.82 -5.99
N CYS A 82 0.68 -5.03 -6.54
CA CYS A 82 0.55 -5.22 -7.98
C CYS A 82 -0.77 -4.66 -8.50
N GLN A 83 -0.67 -3.77 -9.50
CA GLN A 83 -1.82 -3.06 -10.07
C GLN A 83 -2.64 -2.30 -9.01
N ASN A 84 -2.00 -1.88 -7.91
CA ASN A 84 -2.64 -1.25 -6.74
C ASN A 84 -3.74 -2.12 -6.09
N GLN A 85 -3.65 -3.45 -6.19
CA GLN A 85 -4.64 -4.37 -5.62
C GLN A 85 -3.99 -5.52 -4.83
N THR A 86 -4.59 -5.88 -3.69
CA THR A 86 -4.18 -7.02 -2.87
C THR A 86 -4.72 -8.31 -3.46
N THR A 87 -3.92 -8.97 -4.30
CA THR A 87 -4.30 -10.26 -4.92
C THR A 87 -3.64 -11.41 -4.13
N PRO A 88 -4.40 -12.29 -3.46
CA PRO A 88 -3.83 -13.46 -2.80
C PRO A 88 -3.28 -14.43 -3.84
N CYS A 89 -2.06 -14.93 -3.62
CA CYS A 89 -1.35 -15.81 -4.57
C CYS A 89 -1.03 -17.20 -4.01
N GLY A 90 -1.14 -17.39 -2.70
CA GLY A 90 -0.89 -18.67 -2.05
C GLY A 90 -0.70 -18.52 -0.55
N THR A 91 -0.18 -19.57 0.08
CA THR A 91 0.09 -19.62 1.52
C THR A 91 1.49 -20.18 1.72
N ASP A 92 2.23 -19.69 2.71
CA ASP A 92 3.53 -20.26 3.05
C ASP A 92 3.41 -21.57 3.85
N ALA A 93 4.54 -22.24 4.11
CA ALA A 93 4.58 -23.49 4.88
C ALA A 93 4.12 -23.34 6.35
N ALA A 94 4.05 -22.12 6.86
CA ALA A 94 3.58 -21.80 8.21
C ALA A 94 2.09 -21.43 8.25
N GLY A 95 1.40 -21.40 7.10
CA GLY A 95 -0.02 -21.06 7.00
C GLY A 95 -0.28 -19.56 6.83
N ASN A 96 0.73 -18.72 6.59
CA ASN A 96 0.55 -17.28 6.35
C ASN A 96 0.16 -16.99 4.90
N GLN A 97 -0.82 -16.12 4.72
CA GLN A 97 -1.30 -15.70 3.39
C GLN A 97 -0.21 -14.90 2.64
N LYS A 98 0.08 -15.31 1.41
CA LYS A 98 0.93 -14.62 0.45
C LYS A 98 0.09 -13.80 -0.53
N TYR A 99 0.64 -12.69 -0.98
CA TYR A 99 0.03 -11.74 -1.90
C TYR A 99 0.97 -11.40 -3.05
N CYS A 100 0.39 -11.01 -4.20
CA CYS A 100 1.14 -10.46 -5.31
C CYS A 100 1.58 -9.03 -5.01
N ILE A 101 2.89 -8.86 -4.89
CA ILE A 101 3.53 -7.59 -4.55
C ILE A 101 4.46 -7.22 -5.70
N GLU A 102 4.48 -5.94 -6.04
CA GLU A 102 5.30 -5.46 -7.14
C GLU A 102 6.75 -5.71 -6.78
N LYS A 103 7.51 -6.32 -7.69
CA LYS A 103 8.94 -6.47 -7.43
C LYS A 103 9.51 -5.07 -7.24
N PRO A 104 10.12 -4.76 -6.09
CA PRO A 104 10.90 -3.53 -6.00
C PRO A 104 11.85 -3.58 -7.18
N ALA A 105 11.84 -2.52 -8.00
CA ALA A 105 12.61 -2.46 -9.24
C ALA A 105 14.00 -3.02 -8.94
N GLU A 106 14.29 -4.17 -9.55
CA GLU A 106 15.45 -5.01 -9.27
C GLU A 106 16.64 -4.09 -9.03
N GLU A 107 17.19 -4.13 -7.81
CA GLU A 107 18.14 -3.15 -7.25
C GLU A 107 18.98 -2.56 -8.37
N ALA A 108 18.68 -1.31 -8.75
CA ALA A 108 19.12 -0.79 -10.02
C ALA A 108 20.64 -0.89 -10.07
N GLN A 109 21.15 -1.81 -10.90
CA GLN A 109 22.59 -1.99 -11.03
C GLN A 109 23.18 -0.66 -11.45
N CYS A 110 24.15 -0.19 -10.66
CA CYS A 110 24.82 1.06 -10.93
C CYS A 110 25.39 1.02 -12.35
N PRO A 111 25.23 2.11 -13.14
CA PRO A 111 25.78 2.17 -14.48
C PRO A 111 27.30 2.01 -14.45
N THR A 112 27.90 1.62 -15.57
CA THR A 112 29.34 1.36 -15.65
C THR A 112 30.15 2.56 -15.14
N GLY A 113 31.06 2.30 -14.18
CA GLY A 113 31.89 3.33 -13.54
C GLY A 113 31.29 3.94 -12.26
N CYS A 114 30.10 3.51 -11.87
CA CYS A 114 29.48 3.85 -10.59
C CYS A 114 29.49 2.65 -9.66
N GLU A 115 29.65 2.90 -8.37
CA GLU A 115 29.68 1.91 -7.30
C GLU A 115 28.55 2.21 -6.30
N CYS A 116 27.91 1.15 -5.81
CA CYS A 116 26.82 1.28 -4.84
C CYS A 116 27.40 1.51 -3.44
N MET A 117 27.22 2.72 -2.90
CA MET A 117 27.81 3.13 -1.62
C MET A 117 26.82 3.91 -0.77
N ASP A 118 27.13 4.02 0.51
CA ASP A 118 26.37 4.84 1.45
C ASP A 118 26.70 6.33 1.27
N PRO A 119 25.73 7.26 1.44
CA PRO A 119 25.97 8.69 1.30
C PRO A 119 27.13 9.20 2.17
N ASP A 120 27.27 8.66 3.39
CA ASP A 120 28.35 9.00 4.31
C ASP A 120 29.73 8.50 3.84
N GLN A 121 29.77 7.40 3.07
CA GLN A 121 31.00 6.87 2.48
C GLN A 121 31.38 7.55 1.18
N ALA A 122 30.42 8.22 0.53
CA ALA A 122 30.59 8.90 -0.76
C ALA A 122 31.25 10.29 -0.65
N ALA A 123 31.87 10.63 0.48
CA ALA A 123 32.60 11.88 0.64
C ALA A 123 33.71 12.00 -0.42
N GLY A 124 33.58 12.98 -1.33
CA GLY A 124 34.51 13.18 -2.45
C GLY A 124 34.20 12.40 -3.73
N TYR A 125 33.06 11.69 -3.77
CA TYR A 125 32.51 11.07 -4.98
C TYR A 125 31.44 11.97 -5.62
N GLU A 126 31.17 11.76 -6.91
CA GLU A 126 30.05 12.37 -7.62
C GLU A 126 28.86 11.39 -7.67
N SER A 127 27.63 11.86 -7.43
CA SER A 127 26.44 11.03 -7.58
C SER A 127 26.19 10.69 -9.04
N CYS A 128 25.85 9.42 -9.29
CA CYS A 128 25.46 8.97 -10.62
C CYS A 128 23.95 9.22 -10.80
N LEU A 129 23.63 10.06 -11.78
CA LEU A 129 22.26 10.45 -12.07
C LEU A 129 21.73 9.71 -13.30
N ARG A 130 20.51 9.18 -13.21
CA ARG A 130 19.73 8.70 -14.36
C ARG A 130 18.56 9.66 -14.54
N ASP A 131 18.50 10.31 -15.70
CA ASP A 131 17.49 11.34 -16.00
C ASP A 131 17.43 12.48 -14.97
N GLY A 132 18.58 12.83 -14.38
CA GLY A 132 18.69 13.89 -13.37
C GLY A 132 18.36 13.47 -11.94
N ASN A 133 18.03 12.19 -11.69
CA ASN A 133 17.72 11.67 -10.36
C ASN A 133 18.79 10.68 -9.87
N GLU A 134 19.03 10.66 -8.56
CA GLU A 134 19.92 9.70 -7.91
C GLU A 134 19.41 8.27 -8.13
N ILE A 135 20.34 7.34 -8.35
CA ILE A 135 20.01 5.94 -8.66
C ILE A 135 20.12 5.13 -7.36
N PRO A 136 18.99 4.70 -6.74
CA PRO A 136 19.04 3.80 -5.59
C PRO A 136 19.51 2.41 -6.06
N CYS A 137 20.50 1.85 -5.38
CA CYS A 137 21.15 0.60 -5.80
C CYS A 137 21.08 -0.53 -4.79
N GLY A 138 20.46 -0.30 -3.63
CA GLY A 138 20.27 -1.32 -2.60
C GLY A 138 20.08 -0.70 -1.22
N THR A 139 19.92 -1.55 -0.22
CA THR A 139 19.81 -1.15 1.18
C THR A 139 20.87 -1.90 2.00
N ASP A 140 21.50 -1.24 2.96
CA ASP A 140 22.47 -1.91 3.84
C ASP A 140 21.79 -2.82 4.89
N THR A 141 22.58 -3.49 5.72
CA THR A 141 22.07 -4.36 6.79
C THR A 141 21.32 -3.59 7.90
N ALA A 142 21.50 -2.27 7.98
CA ALA A 142 20.81 -1.40 8.93
C ALA A 142 19.51 -0.81 8.35
N GLY A 143 19.18 -1.10 7.09
CA GLY A 143 18.01 -0.54 6.41
C GLY A 143 18.23 0.85 5.80
N ILE A 144 19.48 1.30 5.66
CA ILE A 144 19.86 2.58 5.06
C ILE A 144 19.94 2.43 3.54
N GLN A 145 19.26 3.32 2.81
CA GLN A 145 19.25 3.36 1.35
C GLN A 145 20.63 3.76 0.79
N ARG A 146 21.17 2.92 -0.10
CA ARG A 146 22.43 3.15 -0.82
C ARG A 146 22.15 3.69 -2.21
N TYR A 147 23.10 4.48 -2.74
CA TYR A 147 23.00 5.11 -4.06
C TYR A 147 24.26 4.88 -4.89
N CYS A 148 24.14 5.06 -6.20
CA CYS A 148 25.27 4.94 -7.12
C CYS A 148 26.15 6.20 -7.11
N PHE A 149 27.45 6.02 -6.86
CA PHE A 149 28.44 7.09 -6.87
C PHE A 149 29.63 6.73 -7.76
N ARG A 150 30.29 7.73 -8.36
CA ARG A 150 31.52 7.53 -9.14
C ARG A 150 32.64 8.43 -8.64
N LYS A 151 33.88 8.01 -8.86
CA LYS A 151 35.05 8.84 -8.56
C LYS A 151 35.09 10.03 -9.52
N PRO A 152 35.41 11.25 -9.04
CA PRO A 152 35.56 12.41 -9.91
C PRO A 152 36.71 12.15 -10.89
N ALA A 153 36.45 12.40 -12.18
CA ALA A 153 37.37 12.07 -13.28
C ALA A 153 38.75 12.77 -13.20
N GLY A 154 38.95 13.70 -12.26
CA GLY A 154 40.20 14.45 -12.05
C GLY A 154 41.16 13.93 -10.98
N GLN A 155 40.79 12.95 -10.14
CA GLN A 155 41.63 12.52 -9.01
C GLN A 155 42.47 11.26 -9.27
N SER A 156 42.31 10.58 -10.40
CA SER A 156 43.10 9.39 -10.74
C SER A 156 44.54 9.67 -11.17
N GLY A 157 45.02 10.93 -11.15
CA GLY A 157 46.36 11.29 -11.62
C GLY A 157 47.10 12.42 -10.90
N LEU A 158 46.49 13.14 -9.95
CA LEU A 158 47.16 14.23 -9.21
C LEU A 158 47.55 13.78 -7.81
N SER A 159 48.43 12.77 -7.77
CA SER A 159 49.31 12.59 -6.62
C SER A 159 50.30 13.76 -6.61
N ARG A 160 50.28 14.52 -5.51
CA ARG A 160 51.32 15.48 -5.07
C ARG A 160 51.36 16.83 -5.79
N ILE A 161 50.56 17.78 -5.32
CA ILE A 161 51.15 19.04 -4.82
C ILE A 161 50.42 19.46 -3.55
N ALA A 162 51.20 19.65 -2.49
CA ALA A 162 50.78 20.04 -1.17
C ALA A 162 50.10 21.42 -1.14
N SER A 163 49.17 21.61 -0.21
CA SER A 163 48.98 22.91 0.42
C SER A 163 48.62 22.66 1.88
N ALA A 164 49.67 22.72 2.70
CA ALA A 164 49.58 22.91 4.13
C ALA A 164 48.77 24.19 4.39
N MET A 165 47.63 24.06 5.06
CA MET A 165 46.98 25.17 5.72
C MET A 165 47.49 25.21 7.16
N PRO A 166 48.01 26.35 7.64
CA PRO A 166 48.46 26.46 9.02
C PRO A 166 47.26 26.45 9.97
N GLU A 167 47.48 25.71 11.04
CA GLU A 167 46.84 25.77 12.34
C GLU A 167 46.82 27.22 12.85
N GLU A 168 45.64 27.84 12.90
CA GLU A 168 45.41 29.07 13.68
C GLU A 168 44.48 28.71 14.83
N THR A 169 45.12 28.55 15.98
CA THR A 169 44.51 28.48 17.30
C THR A 169 43.87 29.83 17.63
N GLY A 170 42.56 29.82 17.87
CA GLY A 170 41.83 31.01 18.31
C GLY A 170 40.68 30.64 19.23
N LEU A 171 40.96 30.54 20.53
CA LEU A 171 39.94 30.56 21.57
C LEU A 171 39.22 31.92 21.57
N THR A 172 37.89 31.93 21.47
CA THR A 172 37.03 32.76 22.33
C THR A 172 35.56 32.30 22.24
N ALA A 173 35.02 31.89 23.39
CA ALA A 173 33.59 31.73 23.66
C ALA A 173 32.96 33.10 24.03
N PRO A 174 31.71 33.15 24.51
CA PRO A 174 30.44 32.73 23.91
C PRO A 174 29.49 33.94 23.72
N SER A 175 28.45 33.83 22.88
CA SER A 175 27.25 34.64 23.08
C SER A 175 26.03 34.04 22.41
N GLU A 176 25.03 33.83 23.24
CA GLU A 176 23.62 33.73 22.91
C GLU A 176 23.22 34.82 21.91
N GLN A 177 22.45 34.45 20.88
CA GLN A 177 21.27 35.21 20.51
C GLN A 177 20.33 34.39 19.64
N THR A 178 19.20 34.08 20.27
CA THR A 178 17.92 33.70 19.70
C THR A 178 17.55 34.64 18.55
N GLY A 179 17.27 34.08 17.37
CA GLY A 179 16.90 34.83 16.19
C GLY A 179 15.99 34.03 15.27
N THR A 180 14.79 33.71 15.74
CA THR A 180 13.72 33.17 14.89
C THR A 180 13.26 34.26 13.93
N THR A 181 13.85 34.31 12.74
CA THR A 181 13.36 35.12 11.62
C THR A 181 12.43 34.28 10.78
N LEU A 182 11.12 34.38 11.04
CA LEU A 182 10.11 33.98 10.07
C LEU A 182 10.27 34.87 8.83
N SER A 183 10.88 34.33 7.78
CA SER A 183 10.86 34.91 6.45
C SER A 183 9.52 34.58 5.78
N THR A 184 8.50 35.38 6.10
CA THR A 184 7.24 35.36 5.37
C THR A 184 7.46 36.08 4.04
N SER A 185 7.75 35.30 2.99
CA SER A 185 7.72 35.82 1.62
C SER A 185 6.26 36.12 1.24
N PRO A 186 5.93 37.33 0.75
CA PRO A 186 4.61 37.58 0.18
C PRO A 186 4.49 36.79 -1.12
N VAL A 187 3.73 35.70 -1.09
CA VAL A 187 3.32 35.00 -2.31
C VAL A 187 2.37 35.93 -3.06
N SER A 188 2.89 36.56 -4.11
CA SER A 188 2.11 37.30 -5.09
C SER A 188 1.22 36.31 -5.84
N ILE A 189 -0.02 36.16 -5.38
CA ILE A 189 -1.07 35.41 -6.08
C ILE A 189 -1.48 36.26 -7.28
N ARG A 190 -0.73 36.13 -8.38
CA ARG A 190 -1.20 36.55 -9.69
C ARG A 190 -2.05 35.42 -10.27
N ASP A 191 -3.35 35.71 -10.34
CA ASP A 191 -4.33 35.22 -11.30
C ASP A 191 -3.89 34.06 -12.20
N LEU A 192 -4.20 32.84 -11.75
CA LEU A 192 -4.43 31.72 -12.66
C LEU A 192 -5.94 31.51 -12.79
N TYR A 193 -6.58 32.43 -13.52
CA TYR A 193 -7.91 32.21 -14.09
C TYR A 193 -7.76 31.15 -15.20
N ARG A 194 -7.60 29.88 -14.81
CA ARG A 194 -7.84 28.76 -15.72
C ARG A 194 -9.32 28.42 -15.65
N PRO A 195 -10.06 28.41 -16.77
CA PRO A 195 -11.42 27.88 -16.78
C PRO A 195 -11.32 26.38 -16.51
N THR A 196 -11.54 25.99 -15.27
CA THR A 196 -11.86 24.61 -14.92
C THR A 196 -13.16 24.26 -15.63
N ARG A 197 -13.05 23.44 -16.68
CA ARG A 197 -14.22 22.72 -17.20
C ARG A 197 -14.74 21.88 -16.03
N PHE A 198 -15.92 22.23 -15.53
CA PHE A 198 -16.65 21.44 -14.55
C PHE A 198 -16.96 20.08 -15.17
N ILE A 199 -16.08 19.11 -14.94
CA ILE A 199 -16.45 17.71 -15.04
C ILE A 199 -17.35 17.48 -13.81
N LYS A 200 -18.56 16.98 -14.06
CA LYS A 200 -19.59 16.65 -13.08
C LYS A 200 -19.01 15.64 -12.09
N GLY A 201 -18.35 16.16 -11.06
CA GLY A 201 -17.59 15.41 -10.08
C GLY A 201 -18.32 15.40 -8.75
N PHE A 202 -18.47 14.22 -8.18
CA PHE A 202 -19.02 14.04 -6.85
C PHE A 202 -17.91 14.34 -5.83
N VAL A 203 -18.18 15.22 -4.88
CA VAL A 203 -17.29 15.47 -3.75
C VAL A 203 -17.69 14.48 -2.66
N VAL A 204 -16.80 13.54 -2.33
CA VAL A 204 -16.98 12.62 -1.21
C VAL A 204 -16.08 13.10 -0.08
N ILE A 205 -16.69 13.57 1.01
CA ILE A 205 -15.99 14.00 2.22
C ILE A 205 -16.05 12.85 3.22
N TYR A 206 -14.90 12.29 3.58
CA TYR A 206 -14.80 11.30 4.65
C TYR A 206 -14.42 12.02 5.94
N SER A 207 -15.26 11.91 6.97
CA SER A 207 -14.95 12.37 8.32
C SER A 207 -14.37 11.20 9.12
N THR A 208 -13.24 11.41 9.79
CA THR A 208 -12.53 10.37 10.56
C THR A 208 -13.06 10.21 12.00
N ALA A 209 -14.31 10.60 12.26
CA ALA A 209 -14.95 10.45 13.56
C ALA A 209 -16.21 9.56 13.45
N PRO A 210 -16.47 8.68 14.43
CA PRO A 210 -17.58 7.74 14.37
C PRO A 210 -18.88 8.42 14.78
N LEU A 211 -19.50 9.16 13.85
CA LEU A 211 -20.91 9.51 13.94
C LEU A 211 -21.56 9.36 12.57
N ASP A 212 -22.60 8.54 12.56
CA ASP A 212 -23.51 8.22 11.46
C ASP A 212 -23.97 9.42 10.62
N VAL A 213 -24.38 9.08 9.40
CA VAL A 213 -25.06 9.89 8.36
C VAL A 213 -24.13 10.52 7.31
N VAL A 214 -23.98 9.79 6.20
CA VAL A 214 -23.53 10.33 4.91
C VAL A 214 -24.73 11.02 4.24
N ALA A 215 -24.79 12.35 4.32
CA ALA A 215 -25.74 13.12 3.52
C ALA A 215 -25.12 13.37 2.12
N VAL A 216 -25.75 12.84 1.08
CA VAL A 216 -25.38 13.12 -0.32
C VAL A 216 -26.20 14.31 -0.81
N TYR A 217 -25.55 15.46 -0.98
CA TYR A 217 -26.17 16.63 -1.59
C TYR A 217 -25.99 16.60 -3.10
N THR A 218 -27.09 16.57 -3.84
CA THR A 218 -27.07 16.82 -5.29
C THR A 218 -27.59 18.24 -5.52
N ALA A 219 -26.68 19.16 -5.86
CA ALA A 219 -27.07 20.49 -6.32
C ALA A 219 -27.26 20.43 -7.84
N SER A 220 -28.47 20.78 -8.30
CA SER A 220 -28.78 21.00 -9.70
C SER A 220 -28.97 22.51 -9.90
N THR A 221 -28.16 23.09 -10.79
CA THR A 221 -28.33 24.46 -11.31
C THR A 221 -28.99 24.43 -12.66
#